data_AF-A0A7X9KGB1-F1
#
_entry.id   AF-A0A7X9KGB1-F1
#
_cell.length_a   1.000
_cell.length_b   1.000
_cell.length_c   1.000
_cell.angle_alpha   90.00
_cell.angle_beta   90.00
_cell.angle_gamma   90.00
#
_symmetry.space_group_name_H-M   'P 1'
#
loop_
_entity.id
_entity.type
_entity.pdbx_description
1 polymer ?
#
loop_
_entity_poly.entity_id
_entity_poly.type
_entity_poly.pdbx_seq_one_letter_code
_entity_poly.pdbx_strand_id
1 'polypeptide(L)' 'MEALDQHDYFDTGMQLLALGGVRAVTVARLCTALGVTKGSFYHHFRGVEDYKTQLLAHWSSEGERQVLVAADAVADP' A
#
# COMPACT_ATOMS: atom_id res chain seq x y z
N MET A 1 1.15 -7.36 -20.12
CA MET A 1 1.45 -7.16 -18.70
C MET A 1 1.30 -5.67 -18.49
N GLU A 2 0.24 -5.25 -17.81
CA GLU A 2 0.04 -3.83 -17.50
C GLU A 2 1.18 -3.34 -16.59
N ALA A 3 1.52 -2.06 -16.72
CA ALA A 3 2.53 -1.46 -15.86
C ALA A 3 1.97 -1.36 -14.43
N LEU A 4 2.74 -1.81 -13.45
CA LEU A 4 2.38 -1.65 -12.04
C LEU A 4 2.32 -0.17 -11.69
N ASP A 5 1.33 0.19 -10.87
CA ASP A 5 1.20 1.53 -10.30
C ASP A 5 1.54 1.52 -8.81
N GLN A 6 1.37 2.65 -8.11
CA GLN A 6 1.67 2.73 -6.68
C GLN A 6 0.73 1.88 -5.80
N HIS A 7 -0.51 1.65 -6.23
CA HIS A 7 -1.50 0.88 -5.46
C HIS A 7 -1.11 -0.59 -5.37
N ASP A 8 -0.59 -1.18 -6.45
CA ASP A 8 -0.10 -2.56 -6.42
C ASP A 8 0.97 -2.78 -5.33
N TYR A 9 1.85 -1.79 -5.15
CA TYR A 9 2.83 -1.80 -4.07
C TYR A 9 2.17 -1.63 -2.71
N PHE A 10 1.15 -0.79 -2.55
CA PHE A 10 0.46 -0.63 -1.28
C PHE A 10 -0.28 -1.89 -0.84
N ASP A 11 -1.02 -2.53 -1.74
CA ASP A 11 -1.72 -3.79 -1.47
C ASP A 11 -0.76 -4.88 -1.01
N THR A 12 0.36 -5.03 -1.72
CA THR A 12 1.42 -5.97 -1.35
C THR A 12 2.06 -5.61 -0.01
N GLY A 13 2.25 -4.32 0.26
CA GLY A 13 2.75 -3.81 1.54
C GLY A 13 1.87 -4.17 2.71
N MET A 14 0.56 -4.00 2.57
CA MET A 14 -0.42 -4.35 3.59
C MET A 14 -0.39 -5.85 3.90
N GLN A 15 -0.27 -6.70 2.87
CA GLN A 15 -0.13 -8.15 3.06
C GLN A 15 1.16 -8.51 3.82
N LEU A 16 2.29 -7.92 3.43
CA LEU A 16 3.57 -8.16 4.12
C LEU A 16 3.52 -7.65 5.57
N LEU A 17 2.89 -6.51 5.81
CA LEU A 17 2.69 -5.92 7.13
C LEU A 17 1.84 -6.85 8.01
N ALA A 18 0.73 -7.37 7.50
CA ALA A 18 -0.14 -8.29 8.23
C ALA A 18 0.56 -9.60 8.60
N LEU A 19 1.41 -10.12 7.72
CA LEU A 19 2.10 -11.41 7.94
C LEU A 19 3.33 -11.32 8.85
N GLY A 20 4.04 -10.19 8.88
CA GLY A 20 5.34 -10.12 9.56
C GLY A 20 5.67 -8.78 10.21
N GLY A 21 4.69 -7.89 10.33
CA GLY A 21 4.85 -6.55 10.90
C GLY A 21 5.77 -5.65 10.07
N VAL A 22 6.11 -4.48 10.63
CA VAL A 22 6.84 -3.43 9.91
C VAL A 22 8.20 -3.88 9.36
N ARG A 23 8.85 -4.87 10.00
CA ARG A 23 10.14 -5.42 9.55
C ARG A 23 10.02 -6.27 8.28
N ALA A 24 8.83 -6.81 7.98
CA ALA A 24 8.59 -7.54 6.74
C ALA A 24 8.46 -6.62 5.51
N VAL A 25 8.11 -5.35 5.73
CA VAL A 25 7.95 -4.36 4.67
C VAL A 25 9.33 -3.83 4.26
N THR A 26 9.92 -4.50 3.27
CA THR A 26 11.23 -4.15 2.69
C THR A 26 11.14 -4.07 1.17
N VAL A 27 11.99 -3.23 0.55
CA VAL A 27 12.08 -3.12 -0.92
C VAL A 27 12.27 -4.48 -1.57
N ALA A 28 13.14 -5.32 -1.01
CA ALA A 28 13.42 -6.64 -1.57
C ALA A 28 12.17 -7.53 -1.56
N ARG A 29 11.45 -7.61 -0.43
CA ARG A 29 10.25 -8.46 -0.32
C ARG A 29 9.10 -7.94 -1.19
N LEU A 30 8.92 -6.62 -1.30
CA LEU A 30 7.96 -6.02 -2.22
C LEU A 30 8.26 -6.39 -3.67
N CYS A 31 9.51 -6.19 -4.10
CA CYS A 31 9.94 -6.51 -5.46
C CYS A 31 9.78 -8.00 -5.77
N THR A 32 10.15 -8.88 -4.82
CA THR A 32 9.99 -10.32 -4.96
C THR A 32 8.51 -10.72 -5.07
N ALA A 33 7.64 -10.16 -4.23
CA ALA A 33 6.21 -10.48 -4.25
C ALA A 33 5.52 -10.01 -5.54
N LEU A 34 5.92 -8.86 -6.07
CA LEU A 34 5.38 -8.27 -7.30
C LEU A 34 6.06 -8.77 -8.59
N GLY A 35 7.14 -9.57 -8.48
CA GLY A 35 7.90 -10.03 -9.65
C GLY A 35 8.63 -8.92 -10.40
N VAL A 36 9.00 -7.83 -9.72
CA VAL A 36 9.68 -6.66 -10.32
C VAL A 36 11.10 -6.46 -9.82
N THR A 37 11.82 -5.54 -10.48
CA THR A 37 13.14 -5.10 -10.05
C THR A 37 13.05 -3.96 -9.03
N LYS A 38 14.14 -3.75 -8.30
CA LYS A 38 14.29 -2.56 -7.44
C LYS A 38 14.20 -1.25 -8.25
N GLY A 39 14.61 -1.26 -9.52
CA GLY A 39 14.48 -0.09 -10.41
C GLY A 39 13.02 0.34 -10.56
N SER A 40 12.11 -0.62 -10.78
CA SER A 40 10.66 -0.36 -10.81
C SER A 40 10.17 0.28 -9.51
N PHE A 41 10.60 -0.23 -8.35
CA PHE A 41 10.26 0.39 -7.07
C PHE A 41 10.75 1.84 -6.97
N TYR A 42 12.00 2.11 -7.37
CA TYR A 42 12.57 3.47 -7.28
C TYR A 42 11.99 4.47 -8.29
N HIS A 43 11.24 4.01 -9.30
CA HIS A 43 10.44 4.90 -10.14
C HIS A 43 9.22 5.47 -9.39
N HIS A 44 8.71 4.75 -8.39
CA HIS A 44 7.53 5.15 -7.63
C HIS A 44 7.85 5.75 -6.27
N PHE A 45 8.93 5.30 -5.61
CA PHE A 45 9.25 5.67 -4.22
C PHE A 45 10.73 6.01 -4.05
N ARG A 46 11.03 6.96 -3.17
CA ARG A 46 12.41 7.40 -2.89
C ARG A 46 13.18 6.43 -1.97
N GLY A 47 12.46 5.54 -1.30
CA GLY A 47 13.04 4.56 -0.38
C GLY A 47 11.97 3.87 0.46
N VAL A 48 12.40 2.94 1.31
CA VAL A 48 11.47 2.14 2.13
C VAL A 48 10.73 2.97 3.18
N GLU A 49 11.36 4.00 3.75
CA GLU A 49 10.72 4.86 4.76
C GLU A 49 9.71 5.82 4.12
N ASP A 50 10.03 6.37 2.94
CA ASP A 50 9.08 7.13 2.10
C ASP A 50 7.88 6.27 1.72
N TYR A 51 8.13 5.04 1.25
CA TYR A 51 7.09 4.08 0.94
C TYR A 51 6.20 3.75 2.15
N LYS A 52 6.77 3.46 3.33
CA LYS A 52 5.99 3.18 4.55
C LYS A 52 5.13 4.38 4.97
N THR A 53 5.64 5.59 4.81
CA THR A 53 4.89 6.82 5.10
C THR A 53 3.68 6.93 4.16
N GLN A 54 3.89 6.69 2.87
CA GLN A 54 2.81 6.69 1.87
C GLN A 54 1.82 5.54 2.07
N LEU A 55 2.30 4.35 2.45
CA LEU A 55 1.47 3.19 2.78
C LEU A 55 0.52 3.49 3.94
N LEU A 56 1.02 4.11 5.01
CA LEU A 56 0.20 4.52 6.15
C LEU A 56 -0.81 5.61 5.76
N ALA A 57 -0.40 6.58 4.95
CA ALA A 57 -1.31 7.60 4.43
C ALA A 57 -2.42 7.00 3.57
N HIS A 58 -2.07 6.04 2.70
CA HIS A 58 -3.03 5.32 1.87
C HIS A 58 -4.05 4.56 2.73
N TRP A 59 -3.58 3.80 3.73
CA TRP A 59 -4.47 3.09 4.66
C TRP A 59 -5.40 4.04 5.43
N SER A 60 -4.89 5.17 5.93
CA SER A 60 -5.71 6.18 6.61
C SER A 60 -6.77 6.79 5.70
N SER A 61 -6.41 7.17 4.47
CA SER A 61 -7.35 7.76 3.51
C SER A 61 -8.46 6.79 3.09
N GLU A 62 -8.14 5.51 2.97
CA GLU A 62 -9.12 4.47 2.65
C GLU A 62 -10.07 4.23 3.83
N GLY A 63 -9.58 4.29 5.07
CA GLY A 63 -10.40 4.27 6.27
C GLY A 63 -11.37 5.47 6.35
N GLU A 64 -10.88 6.67 6.10
CA GLU A 64 -11.71 7.89 6.06
C GLU A 64 -12.81 7.80 4.98
N ARG A 65 -12.44 7.32 3.78
CA ARG A 65 -13.38 7.12 2.66
C ARG A 65 -14.47 6.11 3.01
N GLN A 66 -14.11 5.00 3.65
CA GLN A 66 -15.08 3.97 4.03
C GLN A 66 -16.02 4.43 5.16
N VAL A 67 -15.55 5.24 6.12
CA VAL A 67 -16.40 5.82 7.16
C VAL A 67 -17.40 6.81 6.58
N LEU A 68 -17.01 7.64 5.61
CA LEU A 68 -17.92 8.57 4.92
C LEU A 68 -19.01 7.81 4.14
N VAL A 69 -18.63 6.78 3.37
CA VAL A 69 -19.60 5.94 2.64
C VAL A 69 -20.53 5.19 3.59
N ALA A 70 -20.00 4.69 4.73
CA ALA A 70 -20.83 4.05 5.76
C ALA A 70 -21.79 5.05 6.43
N ALA A 71 -21.37 6.30 6.64
CA ALA A 71 -22.23 7.34 7.17
C ALA A 71 -23.38 7.69 6.21
N ASP A 72 -23.11 7.74 4.89
CA ASP A 72 -24.14 7.90 3.87
C ASP A 72 -25.07 6.68 3.77
N ALA A 73 -24.55 5.47 4.03
CA ALA A 73 -25.34 4.24 4.04
C ALA A 73 -26.18 4.03 5.31
N VAL A 74 -25.87 4.75 6.40
CA VAL A 74 -26.65 4.76 7.65
C VAL A 74 -27.73 5.86 7.63
N ALA A 75 -27.72 6.76 6.66
CA ALA A 75 -28.77 7.75 6.45
C ALA A 75 -29.93 7.19 5.58
N ASP A 76 -30.75 6.29 6.17
CA ASP A 76 -32.25 6.26 6.22
C ASP A 76 -32.72 4.83 6.59
N PRO A 77 -33.74 4.64 7.47
CA PRO A 77 -34.87 5.53 7.76
C PRO A 77 -34.93 6.15 9.17
#